data_AF-A0AAW2Y9H9-F1
#
_entry.id   AF-A0AAW2Y9H9-F1
#
_cell.length_a   1.000
_cell.length_b   1.000
_cell.length_c   1.000
_cell.angle_alpha   90.00
_cell.angle_beta   90.00
_cell.angle_gamma   90.00
#
_symmetry.space_group_name_H-M   'P 1'
#
loop_
_entity.id
_entity.type
_entity.pdbx_description
1 polymer ?
#
loop_
_entity_poly.entity_id
_entity_poly.type
_entity_poly.pdbx_seq_one_letter_code
_entity_poly.pdbx_strand_id
1 'polypeptide(L)'
;MTDELPLNCRTPAIAEYDGTTDPMEHLSRFENAALLHRYTDGIKCRVFITTFARAAQQWFNQLPVGAIENFQEFRSLFLHQFASSRKLRKTELSLFAVRQKDDKPLKEYLQRFNTAALEVPVATQEVKASAFSQGLLDGDFFKSLAKKPVAKFDTLLARAAKYINMEEAQAAKKETRGRSVRRSRRRHPPRNLVSTLEKENPLSKE
;
A
#
# COMPACT_ATOMS: atom_id res chain seq x y z
N MET A 1 37.76 -10.70 21.67
CA MET A 1 36.44 -11.33 21.48
C MET A 1 36.55 -12.79 21.94
N THR A 2 36.27 -13.08 23.21
CA THR A 2 36.58 -14.37 23.87
C THR A 2 35.35 -15.03 24.53
N ASP A 3 34.14 -14.61 24.18
CA ASP A 3 32.93 -15.30 24.64
C ASP A 3 32.65 -16.50 23.73
N GLU A 4 32.68 -17.70 24.31
CA GLU A 4 32.21 -18.92 23.64
C GLU A 4 30.72 -18.79 23.29
N LEU A 5 30.35 -19.16 22.05
CA LEU A 5 28.93 -19.28 21.71
C LEU A 5 28.38 -20.46 22.51
N PRO A 6 27.33 -20.29 23.33
CA PRO A 6 26.66 -21.43 23.90
C PRO A 6 26.14 -22.31 22.75
N LEU A 7 26.35 -23.63 22.86
CA LEU A 7 25.99 -24.61 21.82
C LEU A 7 24.51 -24.55 21.38
N ASN A 8 23.67 -23.83 22.12
CA ASN A 8 22.24 -23.63 21.87
C ASN A 8 21.89 -22.18 21.45
N CYS A 9 22.82 -21.43 20.84
CA CYS A 9 22.50 -20.13 20.25
C CYS A 9 21.46 -20.29 19.13
N ARG A 10 20.19 -20.14 19.50
CA ARG A 10 19.05 -20.15 18.58
C ARG A 10 19.24 -19.01 17.59
N THR A 11 19.31 -19.30 16.30
CA THR A 11 19.30 -18.26 15.27
C THR A 11 17.91 -17.59 15.24
N PRO A 12 17.85 -16.26 15.17
CA PRO A 12 16.57 -15.57 15.08
C PRO A 12 15.93 -15.91 13.74
N ALA A 13 14.63 -16.22 13.76
CA ALA A 13 13.85 -16.47 12.55
C ALA A 13 13.52 -15.14 11.84
N ILE A 14 14.55 -14.47 11.33
CA ILE A 14 14.40 -13.26 10.50
C ILE A 14 14.75 -13.58 9.04
N ALA A 15 14.13 -12.83 8.13
CA ALA A 15 14.43 -12.95 6.71
C ALA A 15 15.90 -12.58 6.43
N GLU A 16 16.50 -13.25 5.46
CA GLU A 16 17.85 -12.92 5.00
C GLU A 16 17.88 -11.53 4.35
N TYR A 17 19.00 -10.84 4.53
CA TYR A 17 19.28 -9.54 3.93
C TYR A 17 20.20 -9.70 2.74
N ASP A 18 19.67 -9.45 1.54
CA ASP A 18 20.40 -9.59 0.29
C ASP A 18 21.06 -8.29 -0.21
N GLY A 19 20.91 -7.19 0.53
CA GLY A 19 21.41 -5.87 0.18
C GLY A 19 20.40 -4.94 -0.49
N THR A 20 19.17 -5.40 -0.80
CA THR A 20 18.19 -4.61 -1.57
C THR A 20 17.08 -3.97 -0.74
N THR A 21 16.83 -4.50 0.45
CA THR A 21 15.79 -3.97 1.36
C THR A 21 16.37 -2.89 2.28
N ASP A 22 15.49 -2.22 3.03
CA ASP A 22 15.91 -1.18 3.95
C ASP A 22 16.81 -1.75 5.06
N PRO A 23 18.09 -1.31 5.17
CA PRO A 23 19.01 -1.84 6.18
C PRO A 23 18.60 -1.45 7.61
N MET A 24 17.95 -0.30 7.83
CA MET A 24 17.44 0.08 9.15
C MET A 24 16.30 -0.85 9.58
N GLU A 25 15.41 -1.21 8.65
CA GLU A 25 14.33 -2.16 8.91
C GLU A 25 14.86 -3.54 9.27
N HIS A 26 15.84 -4.06 8.51
CA HIS A 26 16.49 -5.34 8.80
C HIS A 26 17.19 -5.33 10.17
N LEU A 27 17.97 -4.28 10.42
CA LEU A 27 18.68 -4.11 11.69
C LEU A 27 17.71 -4.05 12.88
N SER A 28 16.61 -3.31 12.78
CA SER A 28 15.61 -3.22 13.84
C SER A 28 14.97 -4.59 14.15
N ARG A 29 14.65 -5.38 13.10
CA ARG A 29 14.14 -6.75 13.29
C ARG A 29 15.15 -7.63 14.00
N PHE A 30 16.42 -7.55 13.61
CA PHE A 30 17.48 -8.28 14.27
C PHE A 30 17.66 -7.84 15.73
N GLU A 31 17.69 -6.54 16.03
CA GLU A 31 17.85 -6.03 17.39
C GLU A 31 16.70 -6.48 18.32
N ASN A 32 15.47 -6.51 17.81
CA ASN A 32 14.32 -7.04 18.55
C ASN A 32 14.47 -8.53 18.86
N ALA A 33 14.94 -9.32 17.89
CA ALA A 33 15.17 -10.75 18.09
C ALA A 33 16.34 -11.01 19.05
N ALA A 34 17.42 -10.23 18.92
CA ALA A 34 18.58 -10.28 19.80
C ALA A 34 18.23 -9.92 21.25
N LEU A 35 17.33 -8.95 21.44
CA LEU A 35 16.79 -8.59 22.76
C LEU A 35 16.00 -9.76 23.37
N LEU A 36 15.11 -10.39 22.59
CA LEU A 36 14.31 -11.53 23.05
C LEU A 36 15.19 -12.72 23.46
N HIS A 37 16.26 -12.98 22.72
CA HIS A 37 17.22 -14.05 23.02
C HIS A 37 18.33 -13.63 24.00
N ARG A 38 18.33 -12.38 24.47
CA ARG A 38 19.31 -11.81 25.42
C ARG A 38 20.77 -11.96 24.96
N TYR A 39 21.03 -11.73 23.68
CA TYR A 39 22.40 -11.83 23.14
C TYR A 39 23.33 -10.75 23.71
N THR A 40 24.55 -11.16 24.05
CA THR A 40 25.67 -10.24 24.26
C THR A 40 26.13 -9.65 22.93
N ASP A 41 26.88 -8.56 22.95
CA ASP A 41 27.35 -7.91 21.71
C ASP A 41 28.21 -8.83 20.84
N GLY A 42 29.02 -9.71 21.44
CA GLY A 42 29.77 -10.72 20.70
C GLY A 42 28.86 -11.72 19.97
N ILE A 43 27.79 -12.17 20.63
CA ILE A 43 26.78 -13.06 20.02
C ILE A 43 26.03 -12.32 18.92
N LYS A 44 25.66 -11.05 19.14
CA LYS A 44 24.98 -10.23 18.12
C LYS A 44 25.80 -10.17 16.83
N CYS A 45 27.10 -9.89 16.89
CA CYS A 45 27.93 -9.87 15.69
C CYS A 45 27.90 -11.21 14.93
N ARG A 46 28.12 -12.31 15.65
CA ARG A 46 28.18 -13.65 15.04
C ARG A 46 26.85 -14.06 14.41
N VAL A 47 25.74 -13.79 15.10
CA VAL A 47 24.39 -14.15 14.63
C VAL A 47 23.92 -13.18 13.54
N PHE A 48 24.32 -11.91 13.56
CA PHE A 48 23.91 -10.96 12.52
C PHE A 48 24.44 -11.37 11.14
N ILE A 49 25.66 -11.89 11.06
CA ILE A 49 26.26 -12.39 9.80
C ILE A 49 25.46 -13.55 9.21
N THR A 50 24.86 -14.42 10.05
CA THR A 50 24.04 -15.54 9.55
C THR A 50 22.76 -15.08 8.87
N THR A 51 22.44 -13.79 8.94
CA THR A 51 21.27 -13.18 8.32
C THR A 51 21.60 -12.58 6.96
N PHE A 52 22.86 -12.60 6.53
CA PHE A 52 23.28 -12.01 5.26
C PHE A 52 23.21 -13.02 4.13
N ALA A 53 22.78 -12.54 2.97
CA ALA A 53 22.80 -13.26 1.71
C ALA A 53 23.42 -12.39 0.61
N ARG A 54 23.88 -13.03 -0.47
CA ARG A 54 24.25 -12.37 -1.73
C ARG A 54 25.20 -11.18 -1.52
N ALA A 55 24.80 -9.96 -1.89
CA ALA A 55 25.64 -8.77 -1.81
C ALA A 55 26.08 -8.45 -0.37
N ALA A 56 25.21 -8.72 0.62
CA ALA A 56 25.56 -8.52 2.04
C ALA A 56 26.63 -9.49 2.53
N GLN A 57 26.53 -10.76 2.11
CA GLN A 57 27.53 -11.77 2.44
C GLN A 57 28.87 -11.49 1.73
N GLN A 58 28.82 -11.08 0.46
CA GLN A 58 30.02 -10.69 -0.29
C GLN A 58 30.74 -9.51 0.34
N TRP A 59 29.99 -8.48 0.76
CA TRP A 59 30.56 -7.33 1.48
C TRP A 59 31.22 -7.76 2.79
N PHE A 60 30.55 -8.57 3.60
CA PHE A 60 31.12 -9.03 4.87
C PHE A 60 32.44 -9.79 4.66
N ASN A 61 32.51 -10.66 3.65
CA ASN A 61 33.73 -11.42 3.32
C ASN A 61 34.90 -10.56 2.85
N GLN A 62 34.65 -9.30 2.45
CA GLN A 62 35.69 -8.35 2.03
C GLN A 62 36.20 -7.47 3.17
N LEU A 63 35.60 -7.54 4.36
CA LEU A 63 36.04 -6.75 5.50
C LEU A 63 37.40 -7.25 6.02
N PRO A 64 38.31 -6.34 6.41
CA PRO A 64 39.56 -6.72 7.06
C PRO A 64 39.31 -7.51 8.35
N VAL A 65 40.20 -8.45 8.65
CA VAL A 65 40.19 -9.15 9.94
C VAL A 65 40.34 -8.12 11.06
N GLY A 66 39.46 -8.18 12.06
CA GLY A 66 39.45 -7.23 13.17
C GLY A 66 38.72 -5.90 12.89
N ALA A 67 38.08 -5.74 11.71
CA ALA A 67 37.32 -4.52 11.41
C ALA A 67 36.06 -4.32 12.27
N ILE A 68 35.65 -5.33 13.04
CA ILE A 68 34.46 -5.30 13.89
C ILE A 68 34.88 -5.74 15.30
N GLU A 69 34.98 -4.79 16.23
CA GLU A 69 35.32 -5.09 17.64
C GLU A 69 34.06 -5.31 18.49
N ASN A 70 32.97 -4.62 18.14
CA ASN A 70 31.70 -4.67 18.86
C ASN A 70 30.51 -4.49 17.91
N PHE A 71 29.29 -4.69 18.44
CA PHE A 71 28.09 -4.63 17.62
C PHE A 71 27.76 -3.21 17.13
N GLN A 72 28.16 -2.16 17.86
CA GLN A 72 27.91 -0.78 17.45
C GLN A 72 28.72 -0.39 16.21
N GLU A 73 29.99 -0.79 16.15
CA GLU A 73 30.82 -0.63 14.95
C GLU A 73 30.25 -1.42 13.77
N PHE A 74 29.84 -2.66 14.00
CA PHE A 74 29.24 -3.47 12.94
C PHE A 74 27.97 -2.82 12.38
N ARG A 75 27.09 -2.34 13.27
CA ARG A 75 25.90 -1.57 12.89
C ARG A 75 26.26 -0.36 12.04
N SER A 76 27.27 0.41 12.44
CA SER A 76 27.71 1.60 11.71
C SER A 76 28.21 1.25 10.30
N LEU A 77 29.10 0.26 10.19
CA LEU A 77 29.65 -0.21 8.92
C LEU A 77 28.56 -0.76 8.00
N PHE A 78 27.64 -1.57 8.53
CA PHE A 78 26.52 -2.11 7.78
C PHE A 78 25.60 -1.00 7.23
N LEU A 79 25.21 -0.06 8.09
CA LEU A 79 24.35 1.05 7.69
C LEU A 79 25.04 1.99 6.70
N HIS A 80 26.36 2.14 6.79
CA HIS A 80 27.16 2.92 5.84
C HIS A 80 27.21 2.22 4.48
N GLN A 81 27.53 0.92 4.45
CA GLN A 81 27.63 0.14 3.22
C GLN A 81 26.33 0.14 2.42
N PHE A 82 25.19 -0.10 3.09
CA PHE A 82 23.89 -0.24 2.44
C PHE A 82 23.08 1.07 2.46
N ALA A 83 23.74 2.22 2.61
CA ALA A 83 23.08 3.52 2.70
C ALA A 83 22.20 3.83 1.47
N SER A 84 22.59 3.35 0.28
CA SER A 84 21.82 3.51 -0.97
C SER A 84 20.53 2.68 -1.00
N SER A 85 20.44 1.59 -0.23
CA SER A 85 19.25 0.73 -0.12
C SER A 85 18.26 1.22 0.93
N ARG A 86 18.55 2.32 1.63
CA ARG A 86 17.63 2.93 2.59
C ARG A 86 16.38 3.41 1.86
N LYS A 87 15.20 3.00 2.35
CA LYS A 87 13.95 3.57 1.86
C LYS A 87 13.93 5.03 2.22
N LEU A 88 13.67 5.88 1.22
CA LEU A 88 13.49 7.29 1.46
C LEU A 88 12.28 7.48 2.39
N ARG A 89 12.50 8.14 3.52
CA ARG A 89 11.39 8.49 4.43
C ARG A 89 10.43 9.39 3.68
N LYS A 90 9.17 8.98 3.64
CA LYS A 90 8.10 9.78 3.05
C LYS A 90 7.77 10.94 3.99
N THR A 91 7.63 12.13 3.42
CA THR A 91 7.26 13.34 4.15
C THR A 91 5.74 13.51 4.14
N GLU A 92 5.21 14.41 4.98
CA GLU A 92 3.79 14.78 4.97
C GLU A 92 3.31 15.23 3.58
N LEU A 93 4.17 15.92 2.82
CA LEU A 93 3.89 16.35 1.45
C LEU A 93 3.56 15.18 0.52
N SER A 94 4.12 13.99 0.77
CA SER A 94 3.83 12.80 -0.06
C SER A 94 2.38 12.34 0.05
N LEU A 95 1.68 12.64 1.16
CA LEU A 95 0.26 12.30 1.32
C LEU A 95 -0.62 13.10 0.34
N PHE A 96 -0.23 14.33 0.02
CA PHE A 96 -0.93 15.20 -0.92
C PHE A 96 -0.79 14.74 -2.39
N ALA A 97 0.15 13.84 -2.68
CA ALA A 97 0.28 13.20 -3.98
C ALA A 97 -0.71 12.05 -4.18
N VAL A 98 -1.33 11.54 -3.12
CA VAL A 98 -2.31 10.44 -3.20
C VAL A 98 -3.64 11.01 -3.69
N ARG A 99 -4.06 10.61 -4.89
CA ARG A 99 -5.33 11.06 -5.51
C ARG A 99 -6.32 9.91 -5.69
N GLN A 100 -7.59 10.22 -5.52
CA GLN A 100 -8.68 9.40 -6.01
C GLN A 100 -8.67 9.47 -7.54
N LYS A 101 -8.83 8.31 -8.19
CA LYS A 101 -8.81 8.18 -9.66
C LYS A 101 -10.24 8.19 -10.18
N ASP A 102 -10.48 8.76 -11.36
CA ASP A 102 -11.82 9.05 -11.92
C ASP A 102 -12.78 7.85 -11.90
N ASP A 103 -12.25 6.65 -12.11
CA ASP A 103 -13.04 5.41 -12.17
C ASP A 103 -12.98 4.56 -10.89
N LYS A 104 -12.41 5.08 -9.80
CA LYS A 104 -12.17 4.29 -8.58
C LYS A 104 -13.07 4.73 -7.41
N PRO A 105 -13.75 3.76 -6.76
CA PRO A 105 -14.66 4.06 -5.66
C PRO A 105 -13.90 4.61 -4.45
N LEU A 106 -14.63 5.29 -3.55
CA LEU A 106 -14.05 5.92 -2.36
C LEU A 106 -13.28 4.92 -1.49
N LYS A 107 -13.77 3.67 -1.41
CA LYS A 107 -13.14 2.58 -0.66
C LYS A 107 -11.71 2.26 -1.11
N GLU A 108 -11.49 2.18 -2.42
CA GLU A 108 -10.15 1.91 -2.95
C GLU A 108 -9.20 3.09 -2.71
N TYR A 109 -9.70 4.33 -2.85
CA TYR A 109 -8.91 5.51 -2.51
C TYR A 109 -8.52 5.53 -1.04
N LEU A 110 -9.49 5.28 -0.15
CA LEU A 110 -9.26 5.22 1.29
C LEU A 110 -8.20 4.17 1.66
N GLN A 111 -8.26 2.99 1.07
CA GLN A 111 -7.26 1.95 1.29
C GLN A 111 -5.86 2.42 0.88
N ARG A 112 -5.70 3.00 -0.31
CA ARG A 112 -4.40 3.52 -0.78
C ARG A 112 -3.88 4.65 0.11
N PHE A 113 -4.77 5.56 0.52
CA PHE A 113 -4.40 6.66 1.40
C PHE A 113 -3.93 6.15 2.77
N ASN A 114 -4.65 5.20 3.37
CA ASN A 114 -4.26 4.60 4.65
C ASN A 114 -2.90 3.90 4.56
N THR A 115 -2.62 3.17 3.48
CA THR A 115 -1.29 2.58 3.25
C THR A 115 -0.19 3.64 3.19
N ALA A 116 -0.40 4.74 2.45
CA ALA A 116 0.56 5.83 2.40
C ALA A 116 0.73 6.54 3.76
N ALA A 117 -0.35 6.69 4.53
CA ALA A 117 -0.32 7.31 5.84
C ALA A 117 0.48 6.50 6.88
N LEU A 118 0.56 5.17 6.75
CA LEU A 118 1.40 4.32 7.60
C LEU A 118 2.89 4.56 7.38
N GLU A 119 3.29 4.97 6.18
CA GLU A 119 4.68 5.29 5.85
C GLU A 119 5.11 6.69 6.33
N VAL A 120 4.16 7.50 6.83
CA VAL A 120 4.38 8.85 7.37
C VAL A 120 3.85 8.94 8.80
N PRO A 121 4.47 8.25 9.78
CA PRO A 121 3.97 8.18 11.16
C PRO A 121 3.96 9.55 11.87
N VAL A 122 4.77 10.49 11.41
CA VAL A 122 4.84 11.86 11.94
C VAL A 122 3.64 12.73 11.57
N ALA A 123 2.85 12.33 10.58
CA ALA A 123 1.74 13.13 10.09
C ALA A 123 0.60 13.25 11.11
N THR A 124 0.21 14.49 11.43
CA THR A 124 -0.88 14.75 12.37
C THR A 124 -2.24 14.36 11.79
N GLN A 125 -3.25 14.27 12.66
CA GLN A 125 -4.63 14.00 12.25
C GLN A 125 -5.16 15.08 11.29
N GLU A 126 -4.77 16.33 11.49
CA GLU A 126 -5.14 17.49 10.70
C GLU A 126 -4.48 17.46 9.32
N VAL A 127 -3.20 17.11 9.26
CA VAL A 127 -2.46 16.95 8.01
C VAL A 127 -3.06 15.80 7.19
N LYS A 128 -3.33 14.65 7.83
CA LYS A 128 -3.98 13.51 7.16
C LYS A 128 -5.36 13.87 6.64
N ALA A 129 -6.19 14.56 7.43
CA ALA A 129 -7.53 14.98 7.01
C ALA A 129 -7.48 15.96 5.83
N SER A 130 -6.55 16.92 5.87
CA SER A 130 -6.35 17.91 4.81
C SER A 130 -5.87 17.26 3.51
N ALA A 131 -4.83 16.44 3.59
CA ALA A 131 -4.29 15.71 2.44
C ALA A 131 -5.33 14.76 1.83
N PHE A 132 -6.07 14.03 2.67
CA PHE A 132 -7.15 13.15 2.22
C PHE A 132 -8.21 13.94 1.45
N SER A 133 -8.66 15.06 2.02
CA SER A 133 -9.72 15.88 1.44
C SER A 133 -9.28 16.50 0.11
N GLN A 134 -8.02 16.94 0.01
CA GLN A 134 -7.46 17.51 -1.22
C GLN A 134 -7.31 16.45 -2.32
N GLY A 135 -7.07 15.19 -1.95
CA GLY A 135 -6.91 14.11 -2.90
C GLY A 135 -8.22 13.51 -3.43
N LEU A 136 -9.37 13.90 -2.89
CA LEU A 136 -10.68 13.42 -3.36
C LEU A 136 -11.05 13.97 -4.74
N LEU A 137 -11.85 13.20 -5.47
CA LEU A 137 -12.57 13.70 -6.63
C LEU A 137 -13.83 14.46 -6.21
N ASP A 138 -14.32 15.30 -7.12
CA ASP A 138 -15.63 15.92 -6.93
C ASP A 138 -16.72 14.83 -6.94
N GLY A 139 -17.42 14.72 -5.82
CA GLY A 139 -18.37 13.66 -5.54
C GLY A 139 -19.14 13.93 -4.25
N ASP A 140 -20.08 13.04 -3.92
CA ASP A 140 -20.98 13.24 -2.77
C ASP A 140 -20.21 13.38 -1.45
N PHE A 141 -19.12 12.60 -1.29
CA PHE A 141 -18.30 12.69 -0.09
C PHE A 141 -17.50 13.99 -0.03
N PHE A 142 -16.86 14.41 -1.12
CA PHE A 142 -16.15 15.69 -1.20
C PHE A 142 -17.10 16.87 -0.88
N LYS A 143 -18.28 16.91 -1.50
CA LYS A 143 -19.33 17.91 -1.22
C LYS A 143 -19.76 17.90 0.25
N SER A 144 -19.83 16.72 0.87
CA SER A 144 -20.14 16.61 2.30
C SER A 144 -19.06 17.24 3.19
N LEU A 145 -17.78 17.06 2.84
CA LEU A 145 -16.67 17.66 3.57
C LEU A 145 -16.62 19.17 3.34
N ALA A 146 -16.86 19.65 2.12
CA ALA A 146 -16.93 21.08 1.83
C ALA A 146 -18.03 21.79 2.63
N LYS A 147 -19.20 21.15 2.79
CA LYS A 147 -20.31 21.69 3.59
C LYS A 147 -20.05 21.64 5.10
N LYS A 148 -19.36 20.61 5.58
CA LYS A 148 -19.08 20.38 7.00
C LYS A 148 -17.65 19.89 7.16
N PRO A 149 -16.66 20.81 7.21
CA PRO A 149 -15.25 20.45 7.33
C PRO A 149 -14.98 19.55 8.54
N VAL A 150 -13.98 18.68 8.41
CA VAL A 150 -13.57 17.75 9.46
C VAL A 150 -12.07 17.84 9.65
N ALA A 151 -11.62 18.26 10.83
CA ALA A 151 -10.21 18.44 11.14
C ALA A 151 -9.51 17.14 11.58
N LYS A 152 -10.22 16.24 12.25
CA LYS A 152 -9.64 14.98 12.75
C LYS A 152 -9.82 13.86 11.72
N PHE A 153 -8.75 13.14 11.41
CA PHE A 153 -8.79 12.07 10.42
C PHE A 153 -9.71 10.92 10.86
N ASP A 154 -9.71 10.54 12.14
CA ASP A 154 -10.57 9.45 12.63
C ASP A 154 -12.08 9.73 12.43
N THR A 155 -12.51 10.99 12.63
CA THR A 155 -13.91 11.38 12.39
C THR A 155 -14.23 11.49 10.90
N LEU A 156 -13.23 11.84 10.07
CA LEU A 156 -13.33 11.78 8.62
C LEU A 156 -13.55 10.33 8.15
N LEU A 157 -12.78 9.37 8.69
CA LEU A 157 -12.92 7.93 8.39
C LEU A 157 -14.32 7.41 8.73
N ALA A 158 -14.84 7.75 9.91
CA ALA A 158 -16.19 7.37 10.31
C ALA A 158 -17.27 7.91 9.36
N ARG A 159 -17.05 9.10 8.79
CA ARG A 159 -17.94 9.67 7.77
C ARG A 159 -17.76 8.97 6.43
N ALA A 160 -16.52 8.74 5.99
CA ALA A 160 -16.20 8.06 4.73
C ALA A 160 -16.86 6.67 4.67
N ALA A 161 -16.84 5.91 5.77
CA ALA A 161 -17.51 4.61 5.86
C ALA A 161 -19.00 4.67 5.50
N LYS A 162 -19.72 5.73 5.91
CA LYS A 162 -21.14 5.91 5.56
C LYS A 162 -21.34 6.10 4.05
N TYR A 163 -20.44 6.84 3.40
CA TYR A 163 -20.49 7.07 1.95
C TYR A 163 -20.07 5.84 1.16
N ILE A 164 -19.08 5.08 1.65
CA ILE A 164 -18.71 3.78 1.06
C ILE A 164 -19.91 2.83 1.07
N ASN A 165 -20.59 2.68 2.22
CA ASN A 165 -21.78 1.84 2.32
C ASN A 165 -22.91 2.31 1.38
N MET A 166 -23.06 3.63 1.20
CA MET A 166 -24.01 4.21 0.25
C MET A 166 -23.64 3.88 -1.21
N GLU A 167 -22.38 4.05 -1.61
CA GLU A 167 -21.89 3.71 -2.95
C GLU A 167 -22.10 2.23 -3.27
N GLU A 168 -21.77 1.33 -2.32
CA GLU A 168 -21.95 -0.11 -2.47
C GLU A 168 -23.45 -0.49 -2.59
N ALA A 169 -24.32 0.11 -1.77
CA ALA A 169 -25.77 -0.12 -1.85
C ALA A 169 -26.38 0.37 -3.18
N GLN A 170 -25.89 1.49 -3.72
CA GLN A 170 -26.30 2.00 -5.03
C GLN A 170 -25.82 1.09 -6.16
N ALA A 171 -24.59 0.60 -6.10
CA ALA A 171 -24.03 -0.33 -7.07
C ALA A 171 -24.84 -1.65 -7.14
N ALA A 172 -25.18 -2.23 -5.98
CA ALA A 172 -25.99 -3.45 -5.90
C ALA A 172 -27.40 -3.28 -6.53
N LYS A 173 -28.05 -2.13 -6.30
CA LYS A 173 -29.34 -1.80 -6.92
C LYS A 173 -29.23 -1.67 -8.44
N LYS A 174 -28.16 -1.05 -8.96
CA LYS A 174 -27.91 -0.92 -10.40
C LYS A 174 -27.69 -2.29 -11.06
N GLU A 175 -26.93 -3.18 -10.43
CA GLU A 175 -26.69 -4.53 -10.95
C GLU A 175 -28.00 -5.34 -11.02
N THR A 176 -28.82 -5.28 -9.98
CA THR A 176 -30.12 -5.98 -9.93
C THR A 176 -31.06 -5.49 -11.04
N ARG A 177 -31.15 -4.17 -11.25
CA ARG A 177 -31.91 -3.58 -12.37
C ARG A 177 -31.34 -4.01 -13.72
N GLY A 178 -30.02 -3.98 -13.90
CA GLY A 178 -29.35 -4.41 -15.13
C GLY A 178 -29.62 -5.88 -15.47
N ARG A 179 -29.60 -6.78 -14.49
CA ARG A 179 -29.97 -8.20 -14.67
C ARG A 179 -31.42 -8.36 -15.09
N SER A 180 -32.34 -7.62 -14.48
CA SER A 180 -33.77 -7.63 -14.85
C SER A 180 -33.99 -7.20 -16.31
N VAL A 181 -33.37 -6.09 -16.73
CA VAL A 181 -33.46 -5.59 -18.12
C VAL A 181 -32.87 -6.59 -19.11
N ARG A 182 -31.72 -7.20 -18.82
CA ARG A 182 -31.11 -8.24 -19.65
C ARG A 182 -31.98 -9.49 -19.75
N ARG A 183 -32.64 -9.89 -18.65
CA ARG A 183 -33.55 -11.05 -18.62
C ARG A 183 -34.84 -10.78 -19.39
N SER A 184 -35.35 -9.55 -19.34
CA SER A 184 -36.51 -9.11 -20.13
C SER A 184 -36.20 -9.11 -21.64
N ARG A 185 -35.06 -8.52 -22.06
CA ARG A 185 -34.61 -8.54 -23.47
C ARG A 185 -34.36 -9.94 -24.02
N ARG A 186 -33.94 -10.91 -23.20
CA ARG A 186 -33.81 -12.32 -23.62
C ARG A 186 -35.15 -13.03 -23.81
N ARG A 187 -36.22 -12.57 -23.13
CA ARG A 187 -37.56 -13.19 -23.23
C ARG A 187 -38.39 -12.66 -24.40
N HIS A 188 -38.08 -11.46 -24.89
CA HIS A 188 -38.72 -10.88 -26.07
C HIS A 188 -37.65 -10.47 -27.10
N PRO A 189 -37.34 -11.31 -28.10
CA PRO A 189 -36.51 -10.86 -29.20
C PRO A 189 -37.25 -9.74 -29.95
N PRO A 190 -36.55 -8.73 -30.49
CA PRO A 190 -37.18 -7.69 -31.29
C PRO A 190 -37.83 -8.35 -32.51
N ARG A 191 -39.16 -8.21 -32.63
CA ARG A 191 -39.94 -8.65 -33.77
C ARG A 191 -39.64 -7.66 -34.91
N ASN A 192 -38.65 -7.96 -35.74
CA ASN A 192 -38.44 -7.21 -36.98
C ASN A 192 -39.69 -7.39 -37.84
N LEU A 193 -40.47 -6.31 -37.94
CA LEU A 193 -41.59 -6.19 -38.85
C LEU A 193 -41.02 -6.01 -40.25
N VAL A 194 -40.95 -7.08 -41.04
CA VAL A 194 -40.83 -6.95 -42.49
C VAL A 194 -42.24 -6.64 -43.00
N SER A 195 -42.55 -5.35 -43.20
CA SER A 195 -43.75 -4.94 -43.93
C SER A 195 -43.37 -4.52 -45.34
N THR A 196 -43.62 -5.46 -46.25
CA THR A 196 -44.00 -5.28 -47.66
C THR A 196 -44.43 -3.87 -48.06
N LEU A 197 -43.74 -3.31 -49.07
CA LEU A 197 -44.29 -2.31 -49.98
C LEU A 197 -44.15 -2.86 -51.40
N GLU A 198 -45.21 -3.48 -51.87
CA GLU A 198 -45.52 -3.65 -53.29
C GLU A 198 -46.76 -2.81 -53.60
N LYS A 199 -46.77 -2.24 -54.81
CA LYS A 199 -47.90 -1.63 -55.56
C LYS A 199 -48.24 -0.16 -55.23
N GLU A 200 -48.42 0.78 -56.16
CA GLU A 200 -48.32 0.86 -57.63
C GLU A 200 -48.01 2.34 -57.98
N ASN A 201 -47.51 2.62 -59.19
CA ASN A 201 -47.59 3.96 -59.77
C ASN A 201 -48.08 3.88 -61.22
N PRO A 202 -49.26 4.41 -61.57
CA PRO A 202 -49.66 4.65 -62.94
C PRO A 202 -49.34 6.09 -63.30
N LEU A 203 -48.55 6.32 -64.35
CA LEU A 203 -48.63 7.60 -65.05
C LEU A 203 -48.34 7.39 -66.54
N SER A 204 -49.39 7.59 -67.33
CA SER A 204 -49.37 7.64 -68.78
C SER A 204 -49.44 9.10 -69.24
N LYS A 205 -48.72 9.40 -70.33
CA LYS A 205 -48.84 10.55 -71.26
C LYS A 205 -48.20 11.86 -70.77
N GLU A 206 -47.46 12.60 -71.59
CA GLU A 206 -47.54 12.83 -73.05
C GLU A 206 -46.25 12.52 -73.84
#